data_AF-A0A2D9JK27-F1
#
_entry.id   AF-A0A2D9JK27-F1
#
_cell.length_a   1.000
_cell.length_b   1.000
_cell.length_c   1.000
_cell.angle_alpha   90.00
_cell.angle_beta   90.00
_cell.angle_gamma   90.00
#
_symmetry.space_group_name_H-M   'P 1'
#
loop_
_entity.id
_entity.type
_entity.pdbx_description
1 polymer ?
#
loop_
_entity_poly.entity_id
_entity_poly.type
_entity_poly.pdbx_seq_one_letter_code
_entity_poly.pdbx_strand_id
1 'polypeptide(L)'
;MSLRSRRISVITSPVRAMCAAALACWISCPAAASADTFESGLTAYERGDFTQALKIWSKVAKLNHAGAQHNLAVMYDHGQGVPEDDRVAVGWYKRAADNGHAPSQYTLGLLHSRGHSVAKDMAIAVDWYKRAALQGHGKSQFILGVLYDFGKDVARDKNEAIKWYRLAALQGDGRAQYNLALMYDFGQGGLDDPHKATEWYKLAAEQGNTKAQYMLGVAYLQGDGVPTDFSLSYAWMSLAAANGHVRARQYRSHPWQKMSREERARGRLLQRELLQRVRLRRSVSLDSPNRMALPTVELVINTQRVLAQRGLLDSAVDGILGPKTRAAIQALQKKLRLPQTGQPSNELLLLIDKD
;
A
#
# COMPACT_ATOMS: atom_id res chain seq x y z
N MET A 1 -0.63 104.48 -30.06
CA MET A 1 -0.33 103.89 -31.38
C MET A 1 0.44 102.59 -31.18
N SER A 2 0.10 101.56 -31.97
CA SER A 2 0.65 100.18 -32.00
C SER A 2 0.19 99.28 -30.84
N LEU A 3 -0.85 98.41 -30.94
CA LEU A 3 -1.29 97.33 -31.84
C LEU A 3 -0.82 95.91 -31.47
N ARG A 4 -1.83 95.04 -31.55
CA ARG A 4 -1.97 93.67 -31.03
C ARG A 4 -1.31 92.60 -31.92
N SER A 5 -0.98 91.49 -31.24
CA SER A 5 -1.12 90.07 -31.64
C SER A 5 -0.31 89.53 -32.82
N ARG A 6 0.34 88.36 -32.61
CA ARG A 6 -0.23 87.05 -33.02
C ARG A 6 0.55 85.87 -32.42
N ARG A 7 -0.18 84.79 -32.16
CA ARG A 7 0.23 83.45 -31.73
C ARG A 7 0.81 82.63 -32.89
N ILE A 8 1.54 81.56 -32.54
CA ILE A 8 1.57 80.16 -33.04
C ILE A 8 2.74 79.49 -32.26
N SER A 9 2.82 78.22 -31.85
CA SER A 9 1.95 77.15 -31.36
C SER A 9 2.80 75.86 -31.37
N VAL A 10 3.02 75.23 -30.20
CA VAL A 10 3.20 73.76 -29.97
C VAL A 10 4.53 73.17 -30.54
N ILE A 11 5.24 72.15 -30.02
CA ILE A 11 4.88 70.81 -29.53
C ILE A 11 5.98 70.25 -28.58
N THR A 12 5.57 69.23 -27.83
CA THR A 12 5.93 68.55 -26.57
C THR A 12 7.16 67.60 -26.47
N SER A 13 7.79 67.60 -25.26
CA SER A 13 8.25 66.46 -24.38
C SER A 13 9.31 65.44 -24.88
N PRO A 14 9.96 64.57 -24.04
CA PRO A 14 9.96 64.38 -22.57
C PRO A 14 11.38 64.19 -21.92
N VAL A 15 11.46 64.07 -20.57
CA VAL A 15 12.20 63.03 -19.78
C VAL A 15 12.10 63.34 -18.26
N ARG A 16 11.85 62.29 -17.46
CA ARG A 16 11.79 62.26 -15.98
C ARG A 16 13.18 62.01 -15.37
N ALA A 17 13.49 62.61 -14.20
CA ALA A 17 14.22 61.96 -13.09
C ALA A 17 14.31 62.83 -11.81
N MET A 18 14.52 62.13 -10.67
CA MET A 18 14.95 62.56 -9.31
C MET A 18 13.86 63.02 -8.32
N CYS A 19 13.90 62.77 -7.00
CA CYS A 19 14.51 61.83 -6.04
C CYS A 19 14.04 62.33 -4.63
N ALA A 20 13.74 61.46 -3.64
CA ALA A 20 14.10 61.66 -2.20
C ALA A 20 13.45 60.64 -1.22
N ALA A 21 14.34 59.95 -0.47
CA ALA A 21 14.33 59.60 0.96
C ALA A 21 13.20 58.78 1.63
N ALA A 22 13.58 57.60 2.16
CA ALA A 22 13.12 57.10 3.47
C ALA A 22 14.08 56.01 4.01
N LEU A 23 14.71 56.28 5.16
CA LEU A 23 15.31 55.26 6.04
C LEU A 23 14.18 54.50 6.74
N ALA A 24 14.20 53.16 6.69
CA ALA A 24 13.39 52.34 7.60
C ALA A 24 14.16 51.08 8.03
N CYS A 25 14.21 50.90 9.35
CA CYS A 25 14.74 49.80 10.14
C CYS A 25 14.76 48.42 9.45
N TRP A 26 15.95 47.83 9.39
CA TRP A 26 16.11 46.38 9.26
C TRP A 26 15.69 45.74 10.58
N ILE A 27 14.44 45.31 10.68
CA ILE A 27 14.05 44.34 11.71
C ILE A 27 14.75 43.04 11.33
N SER A 28 15.78 42.69 12.11
CA SER A 28 16.33 41.35 12.15
C SER A 28 15.19 40.42 12.55
N CYS A 29 14.61 39.73 11.57
CA CYS A 29 13.69 38.64 11.81
C CYS A 29 14.51 37.55 12.52
N PRO A 30 14.24 37.20 13.79
CA PRO A 30 14.89 36.06 14.40
C PRO A 30 14.50 34.86 13.54
N ALA A 31 15.49 34.11 13.05
CA ALA A 31 15.25 32.83 12.39
C ALA A 31 14.24 32.07 13.22
N ALA A 32 13.07 31.78 12.63
CA ALA A 32 12.00 31.07 13.31
C ALA A 32 12.60 29.81 13.94
N ALA A 33 12.67 29.77 15.27
CA ALA A 33 12.99 28.56 15.99
C ALA A 33 12.00 27.52 15.48
N SER A 34 12.49 26.53 14.73
CA SER A 34 11.62 25.53 14.11
C SER A 34 10.79 24.91 15.24
N ALA A 35 9.47 25.13 15.23
CA ALA A 35 8.61 24.55 16.25
C ALA A 35 8.85 23.04 16.30
N ASP A 36 8.96 22.48 17.50
CA ASP A 36 9.05 21.03 17.70
C ASP A 36 7.76 20.40 17.16
N THR A 37 7.82 19.88 15.93
CA THR A 37 6.70 19.28 15.18
C THR A 37 6.98 17.80 14.97
N PHE A 38 5.95 17.04 14.59
CA PHE A 38 6.14 15.62 14.25
C PHE A 38 7.20 15.44 13.14
N GLU A 39 7.14 16.27 12.10
CA GLU A 39 8.05 16.24 10.93
C GLU A 39 9.49 16.62 11.27
N SER A 40 9.69 17.59 12.18
CA SER A 40 11.06 17.91 12.62
C SER A 40 11.69 16.77 13.41
N GLY A 41 10.88 15.98 14.15
CA GLY A 41 11.32 14.74 14.77
C GLY A 41 11.68 13.65 13.75
N LEU A 42 10.89 13.50 12.69
CA LEU A 42 11.18 12.56 11.60
C LEU A 42 12.49 12.92 10.88
N THR A 43 12.66 14.21 10.57
CA THR A 43 13.89 14.73 9.95
C THR A 43 15.12 14.46 10.82
N ALA A 44 15.01 14.61 12.14
CA ALA A 44 16.10 14.29 13.07
C ALA A 44 16.40 12.79 13.07
N TYR A 45 15.37 11.95 13.12
CA TYR A 45 15.51 10.49 13.10
C TYR A 45 16.16 9.97 11.82
N GLU A 46 15.76 10.48 10.65
CA GLU A 46 16.34 10.11 9.34
C GLU A 46 17.81 10.49 9.22
N ARG A 47 18.24 11.55 9.93
CA ARG A 47 19.66 11.95 10.02
C ARG A 47 20.46 11.16 11.06
N GLY A 48 19.82 10.22 11.77
CA GLY A 48 20.43 9.46 12.86
C GLY A 48 20.59 10.25 14.17
N ASP A 49 20.03 11.46 14.26
CA ASP A 49 20.01 12.23 15.51
C ASP A 49 18.84 11.77 16.39
N PHE A 50 19.01 10.58 16.97
CA PHE A 50 17.99 9.95 17.81
C PHE A 50 17.76 10.74 19.10
N THR A 51 18.77 11.43 19.64
CA THR A 51 18.59 12.26 20.85
C THR A 51 17.61 13.40 20.60
N GLN A 52 17.77 14.11 19.47
CA GLN A 52 16.88 15.19 19.10
C GLN A 52 15.49 14.66 18.71
N ALA A 53 15.40 13.56 17.97
CA ALA A 53 14.14 12.91 17.63
C ALA A 53 13.35 12.51 18.90
N LEU A 54 14.04 11.90 19.88
CA LEU A 54 13.46 11.51 21.16
C LEU A 54 12.88 12.72 21.89
N LYS A 55 13.65 13.81 21.97
CA LYS A 55 13.24 15.05 22.63
C LYS A 55 11.99 15.65 21.98
N ILE A 56 11.96 15.73 20.66
CA ILE A 56 10.83 16.29 19.90
C ILE A 56 9.60 15.39 20.06
N TRP A 57 9.70 14.10 19.73
CA TRP A 57 8.57 13.19 19.81
C TRP A 57 8.07 12.99 21.24
N SER A 58 8.92 13.08 22.27
CA SER A 58 8.47 13.09 23.67
C SER A 58 7.53 14.25 24.01
N LYS A 59 7.72 15.43 23.39
CA LYS A 59 6.81 16.57 23.55
C LYS A 59 5.55 16.38 22.73
N VAL A 60 5.70 16.03 21.46
CA VAL A 60 4.57 15.88 20.51
C VAL A 60 3.65 14.71 20.92
N ALA A 61 4.19 13.62 21.44
CA ALA A 61 3.42 12.47 21.92
C ALA A 61 2.53 12.80 23.12
N LYS A 62 2.94 13.76 23.98
CA LYS A 62 2.12 14.26 25.11
C LYS A 62 0.91 15.07 24.65
N LEU A 63 0.95 15.60 23.42
CA LEU A 63 -0.18 16.28 22.76
C LEU A 63 -1.11 15.29 22.04
N ASN A 64 -1.06 14.02 22.41
CA ASN A 64 -1.88 12.94 21.87
C ASN A 64 -1.67 12.63 20.37
N HIS A 65 -0.53 13.02 19.80
CA HIS A 65 -0.20 12.73 18.40
C HIS A 65 0.18 11.24 18.23
N ALA A 66 -0.70 10.46 17.60
CA ALA A 66 -0.58 9.01 17.55
C ALA A 66 0.68 8.52 16.81
N GLY A 67 1.10 9.20 15.75
CA GLY A 67 2.36 8.89 15.05
C GLY A 67 3.61 9.16 15.90
N ALA A 68 3.58 10.20 16.74
CA ALA A 68 4.71 10.50 17.63
C ALA A 68 4.80 9.50 18.77
N GLN A 69 3.64 9.08 19.30
CA GLN A 69 3.55 8.00 20.28
C GLN A 69 4.07 6.68 19.70
N HIS A 70 3.74 6.35 18.45
CA HIS A 70 4.28 5.17 17.77
C HIS A 70 5.80 5.25 17.60
N ASN A 71 6.32 6.37 17.08
CA ASN A 71 7.75 6.50 16.86
C ASN A 71 8.53 6.49 18.18
N LEU A 72 7.98 7.10 19.23
CA LEU A 72 8.55 7.00 20.57
C LEU A 72 8.57 5.56 21.08
N ALA A 73 7.51 4.78 20.84
CA ALA A 73 7.48 3.35 21.18
C ALA A 73 8.60 2.58 20.46
N VAL A 74 8.78 2.80 19.16
CA VAL A 74 9.86 2.17 18.35
C VAL A 74 11.23 2.52 18.91
N MET A 75 11.46 3.76 19.35
CA MET A 75 12.75 4.16 19.92
C MET A 75 13.07 3.41 21.22
N TYR A 76 12.07 3.19 22.09
CA TYR A 76 12.23 2.36 23.28
C TYR A 76 12.36 0.86 22.96
N ASP A 77 11.69 0.36 21.91
CA ASP A 77 11.74 -1.04 21.46
C ASP A 77 13.09 -1.42 20.82
N HIS A 78 13.84 -0.43 20.33
CA HIS A 78 15.13 -0.65 19.63
C HIS A 78 16.31 0.05 20.29
N GLY A 79 16.12 0.67 21.46
CA GLY A 79 17.17 1.40 22.15
C GLY A 79 17.76 2.58 21.36
N GLN A 80 16.96 3.25 20.52
CA GLN A 80 17.43 4.31 19.63
C GLN A 80 17.43 5.65 20.35
N GLY A 81 18.60 6.13 20.77
CA GLY A 81 18.73 7.39 21.51
C GLY A 81 18.21 7.34 22.95
N VAL A 82 17.74 6.18 23.41
CA VAL A 82 17.26 5.89 24.77
C VAL A 82 17.60 4.43 25.08
N PRO A 83 17.80 4.02 26.35
CA PRO A 83 17.92 2.59 26.67
C PRO A 83 16.67 1.82 26.23
N GLU A 84 16.89 0.60 25.74
CA GLU A 84 15.81 -0.32 25.37
C GLU A 84 14.93 -0.63 26.59
N ASP A 85 13.60 -0.48 26.44
CA ASP A 85 12.62 -0.76 27.49
C ASP A 85 11.27 -1.15 26.87
N ASP A 86 11.07 -2.46 26.74
CA ASP A 86 9.83 -3.04 26.20
C ASP A 86 8.58 -2.59 26.94
N ARG A 87 8.65 -2.39 28.27
CA ARG A 87 7.47 -2.01 29.06
C ARG A 87 7.04 -0.59 28.71
N VAL A 88 8.00 0.31 28.58
CA VAL A 88 7.75 1.68 28.13
C VAL A 88 7.28 1.69 26.67
N ALA A 89 7.89 0.88 25.80
CA ALA A 89 7.49 0.73 24.40
C ALA A 89 6.04 0.26 24.27
N VAL A 90 5.65 -0.82 24.96
CA VAL A 90 4.26 -1.33 25.02
C VAL A 90 3.29 -0.24 25.47
N GLY A 91 3.65 0.53 26.50
CA GLY A 91 2.82 1.65 26.98
C GLY A 91 2.56 2.70 25.91
N TRP A 92 3.58 3.06 25.12
CA TRP A 92 3.45 4.01 24.02
C TRP A 92 2.74 3.44 22.80
N TYR A 93 3.00 2.17 22.42
CA TYR A 93 2.25 1.47 21.39
C TYR A 93 0.76 1.45 21.73
N LYS A 94 0.41 1.17 22.99
CA LYS A 94 -0.97 1.17 23.45
C LYS A 94 -1.64 2.53 23.32
N ARG A 95 -0.99 3.61 23.76
CA ARG A 95 -1.52 4.98 23.60
C ARG A 95 -1.76 5.32 22.12
N ALA A 96 -0.79 5.02 21.26
CA ALA A 96 -0.93 5.24 19.82
C ALA A 96 -2.08 4.42 19.22
N ALA A 97 -2.22 3.14 19.62
CA ALA A 97 -3.25 2.24 19.15
C ALA A 97 -4.66 2.65 19.60
N ASP A 98 -4.80 3.07 20.86
CA ASP A 98 -6.02 3.63 21.44
C ASP A 98 -6.45 4.91 20.69
N ASN A 99 -5.49 5.70 20.20
CA ASN A 99 -5.72 6.87 19.34
C ASN A 99 -5.91 6.54 17.85
N GLY A 100 -6.12 5.28 17.50
CA GLY A 100 -6.42 4.85 16.14
C GLY A 100 -5.21 4.58 15.25
N HIS A 101 -3.96 4.65 15.73
CA HIS A 101 -2.79 4.41 14.88
C HIS A 101 -2.69 2.95 14.42
N ALA A 102 -3.06 2.68 13.17
CA ALA A 102 -3.16 1.31 12.63
C ALA A 102 -1.86 0.49 12.73
N PRO A 103 -0.66 1.03 12.47
CA PRO A 103 0.59 0.29 12.71
C PRO A 103 0.80 -0.10 14.17
N SER A 104 0.42 0.75 15.13
CA SER A 104 0.53 0.42 16.57
C SER A 104 -0.51 -0.62 17.00
N GLN A 105 -1.72 -0.56 16.44
CA GLN A 105 -2.73 -1.60 16.64
C GLN A 105 -2.21 -2.95 16.10
N TYR A 106 -1.61 -2.97 14.92
CA TYR A 106 -0.94 -4.17 14.40
C TYR A 106 0.17 -4.67 15.33
N THR A 107 1.04 -3.78 15.84
CA THR A 107 2.11 -4.14 16.78
C THR A 107 1.55 -4.73 18.07
N LEU A 108 0.52 -4.12 18.67
CA LEU A 108 -0.14 -4.71 19.84
C LEU A 108 -0.72 -6.09 19.56
N GLY A 109 -1.31 -6.29 18.39
CA GLY A 109 -1.76 -7.61 17.95
C GLY A 109 -0.61 -8.63 17.91
N LEU A 110 0.56 -8.24 17.41
CA LEU A 110 1.75 -9.10 17.41
C LEU A 110 2.27 -9.40 18.82
N LEU A 111 2.31 -8.42 19.71
CA LEU A 111 2.78 -8.59 21.08
C LEU A 111 1.89 -9.57 21.84
N HIS A 112 0.56 -9.39 21.76
CA HIS A 112 -0.40 -10.31 22.39
C HIS A 112 -0.43 -11.70 21.76
N SER A 113 -0.27 -11.83 20.44
CA SER A 113 -0.26 -13.17 19.81
C SER A 113 0.99 -13.99 20.16
N ARG A 114 2.12 -13.31 20.41
CA ARG A 114 3.40 -13.95 20.78
C ARG A 114 3.60 -14.09 22.28
N GLY A 115 2.90 -13.30 23.10
CA GLY A 115 3.18 -13.20 24.53
C GLY A 115 4.52 -12.51 24.83
N HIS A 116 4.96 -11.60 23.95
CA HIS A 116 6.20 -10.87 24.12
C HIS A 116 5.91 -9.58 24.89
N SER A 117 6.47 -9.46 26.09
CA SER A 117 6.36 -8.27 26.98
C SER A 117 4.94 -7.94 27.46
N VAL A 118 3.94 -8.68 26.99
CA VAL A 118 2.55 -8.75 27.46
C VAL A 118 2.10 -10.21 27.55
N ALA A 119 1.06 -10.50 28.34
CA ALA A 119 0.48 -11.84 28.39
C ALA A 119 -0.04 -12.26 27.00
N LYS A 120 0.20 -13.53 26.64
CA LYS A 120 -0.30 -14.09 25.40
C LYS A 120 -1.82 -14.19 25.45
N ASP A 121 -2.49 -13.51 24.52
CA ASP A 121 -3.95 -13.52 24.39
C ASP A 121 -4.35 -13.32 22.93
N MET A 122 -4.88 -14.38 22.32
CA MET A 122 -5.26 -14.34 20.91
C MET A 122 -6.57 -13.59 20.66
N ALA A 123 -7.48 -13.51 21.64
CA ALA A 123 -8.70 -12.74 21.50
C ALA A 123 -8.38 -11.23 21.44
N ILE A 124 -7.49 -10.77 22.33
CA ILE A 124 -6.99 -9.39 22.30
C ILE A 124 -6.20 -9.13 21.02
N ALA A 125 -5.36 -10.07 20.58
CA ALA A 125 -4.60 -9.92 19.34
C ALA A 125 -5.50 -9.74 18.11
N VAL A 126 -6.55 -10.57 18.00
CA VAL A 126 -7.52 -10.52 16.90
C VAL A 126 -8.29 -9.20 16.91
N ASP A 127 -8.68 -8.69 18.08
CA ASP A 127 -9.35 -7.39 18.18
C ASP A 127 -8.47 -6.27 17.63
N TRP A 128 -7.20 -6.23 18.04
CA TRP A 128 -6.24 -5.25 17.53
C TRP A 128 -5.98 -5.39 16.03
N TYR A 129 -5.82 -6.62 15.53
CA TYR A 129 -5.69 -6.84 14.09
C TYR A 129 -6.92 -6.37 13.32
N LYS A 130 -8.14 -6.64 13.80
CA LYS A 130 -9.39 -6.16 13.19
C LYS A 130 -9.45 -4.65 13.10
N ARG A 131 -9.14 -3.95 14.20
CA ARG A 131 -9.11 -2.47 14.22
C ARG A 131 -8.13 -1.92 13.18
N ALA A 132 -6.93 -2.47 13.09
CA ALA A 132 -5.94 -2.05 12.10
C ALA A 132 -6.39 -2.39 10.66
N ALA A 133 -6.94 -3.57 10.46
CA ALA A 133 -7.36 -4.06 9.14
C ALA A 133 -8.54 -3.28 8.57
N LEU A 134 -9.49 -2.87 9.41
CA LEU A 134 -10.62 -1.99 9.05
C LEU A 134 -10.16 -0.60 8.59
N GLN A 135 -8.96 -0.17 9.00
CA GLN A 135 -8.32 1.06 8.54
C GLN A 135 -7.48 0.87 7.28
N GLY A 136 -7.52 -0.31 6.65
CA GLY A 136 -6.75 -0.58 5.45
C GLY A 136 -5.34 -1.12 5.70
N HIS A 137 -4.94 -1.45 6.95
CA HIS A 137 -3.58 -1.96 7.20
C HIS A 137 -3.36 -3.36 6.59
N GLY A 138 -2.67 -3.42 5.45
CA GLY A 138 -2.52 -4.63 4.63
C GLY A 138 -1.93 -5.85 5.36
N LYS A 139 -0.93 -5.66 6.25
CA LYS A 139 -0.38 -6.77 7.05
C LYS A 139 -1.41 -7.35 8.02
N SER A 140 -2.27 -6.50 8.61
CA SER A 140 -3.33 -6.97 9.52
C SER A 140 -4.43 -7.70 8.75
N GLN A 141 -4.81 -7.19 7.58
CA GLN A 141 -5.75 -7.88 6.69
C GLN A 141 -5.22 -9.27 6.30
N PHE A 142 -3.96 -9.38 5.89
CA PHE A 142 -3.36 -10.69 5.60
C PHE A 142 -3.40 -11.63 6.82
N ILE A 143 -3.03 -11.15 8.01
CA ILE A 143 -3.06 -11.97 9.23
C ILE A 143 -4.48 -12.45 9.55
N LEU A 144 -5.49 -11.58 9.47
CA LEU A 144 -6.87 -11.99 9.69
C LEU A 144 -7.32 -13.03 8.68
N GLY A 145 -6.93 -12.88 7.41
CA GLY A 145 -7.12 -13.89 6.38
C GLY A 145 -6.60 -15.25 6.84
N VAL A 146 -5.34 -15.30 7.29
CA VAL A 146 -4.71 -16.53 7.81
C VAL A 146 -5.44 -17.09 9.03
N LEU A 147 -5.79 -16.25 10.02
CA LEU A 147 -6.44 -16.70 11.24
C LEU A 147 -7.78 -17.38 10.95
N TYR A 148 -8.62 -16.76 10.12
CA TYR A 148 -9.91 -17.32 9.73
C TYR A 148 -9.79 -18.53 8.80
N ASP A 149 -8.75 -18.58 7.96
CA ASP A 149 -8.50 -19.68 7.02
C ASP A 149 -8.15 -21.00 7.72
N PHE A 150 -7.23 -20.93 8.69
CA PHE A 150 -6.77 -22.09 9.45
C PHE A 150 -7.61 -22.38 10.69
N GLY A 151 -8.33 -21.39 11.22
CA GLY A 151 -9.14 -21.55 12.42
C GLY A 151 -8.33 -21.81 13.70
N LYS A 152 -7.09 -21.30 13.74
CA LYS A 152 -6.25 -21.39 14.94
C LYS A 152 -6.55 -20.19 15.82
N ASP A 153 -7.04 -20.45 17.03
CA ASP A 153 -7.40 -19.44 18.04
C ASP A 153 -8.62 -18.54 17.70
N VAL A 154 -9.17 -18.66 16.49
CA VAL A 154 -10.48 -18.14 16.07
C VAL A 154 -11.27 -19.25 15.37
N ALA A 155 -12.60 -19.20 15.41
CA ALA A 155 -13.41 -20.14 14.64
C ALA A 155 -13.08 -20.01 13.15
N ARG A 156 -12.86 -21.16 12.48
CA ARG A 156 -12.55 -21.20 11.06
C ARG A 156 -13.72 -20.65 10.25
N ASP A 157 -13.45 -19.68 9.39
CA ASP A 157 -14.44 -19.07 8.50
C ASP A 157 -13.79 -18.74 7.15
N LYS A 158 -14.10 -19.54 6.14
CA LYS A 158 -13.51 -19.36 4.80
C LYS A 158 -13.99 -18.08 4.12
N ASN A 159 -15.20 -17.61 4.41
CA ASN A 159 -15.74 -16.41 3.78
C ASN A 159 -15.07 -15.16 4.35
N GLU A 160 -14.87 -15.10 5.68
CA GLU A 160 -14.07 -14.04 6.29
C GLU A 160 -12.61 -14.10 5.83
N ALA A 161 -12.02 -15.30 5.71
CA ALA A 161 -10.66 -15.43 5.18
C ALA A 161 -10.53 -14.88 3.75
N ILE A 162 -11.45 -15.23 2.85
CA ILE A 162 -11.50 -14.73 1.46
C ILE A 162 -11.59 -13.20 1.45
N LYS A 163 -12.47 -12.62 2.26
CA LYS A 163 -12.65 -11.17 2.36
C LYS A 163 -11.35 -10.48 2.76
N TRP A 164 -10.69 -10.97 3.80
CA TRP A 164 -9.45 -10.36 4.30
C TRP A 164 -8.27 -10.58 3.35
N TYR A 165 -8.12 -11.78 2.77
CA TYR A 165 -7.11 -12.02 1.74
C TYR A 165 -7.33 -11.16 0.51
N ARG A 166 -8.57 -10.99 0.04
CA ARG A 166 -8.88 -10.14 -1.11
C ARG A 166 -8.49 -8.69 -0.86
N LEU A 167 -8.82 -8.15 0.30
CA LEU A 167 -8.40 -6.79 0.67
C LEU A 167 -6.87 -6.66 0.64
N ALA A 168 -6.13 -7.55 1.30
CA ALA A 168 -4.67 -7.51 1.29
C ALA A 168 -4.05 -7.75 -0.11
N ALA A 169 -4.66 -8.62 -0.92
CA ALA A 169 -4.21 -8.95 -2.27
C ALA A 169 -4.35 -7.78 -3.24
N LEU A 170 -5.44 -7.00 -3.11
CA LEU A 170 -5.67 -5.77 -3.85
C LEU A 170 -4.67 -4.66 -3.47
N GLN A 171 -4.11 -4.70 -2.27
CA GLN A 171 -2.99 -3.84 -1.86
C GLN A 171 -1.63 -4.30 -2.36
N GLY A 172 -1.59 -5.40 -3.12
CA GLY A 172 -0.36 -5.97 -3.64
C GLY A 172 0.35 -6.94 -2.69
N ASP A 173 -0.24 -7.38 -1.57
CA ASP A 173 0.42 -8.38 -0.73
C ASP A 173 0.53 -9.73 -1.47
N GLY A 174 1.73 -10.07 -1.93
CA GLY A 174 1.99 -11.28 -2.70
C GLY A 174 1.75 -12.60 -1.95
N ARG A 175 1.61 -12.58 -0.61
CA ARG A 175 1.21 -13.75 0.18
C ARG A 175 -0.30 -13.89 0.17
N ALA A 176 -1.02 -12.78 0.31
CA ALA A 176 -2.47 -12.76 0.20
C ALA A 176 -2.95 -13.15 -1.20
N GLN A 177 -2.30 -12.64 -2.25
CA GLN A 177 -2.57 -13.03 -3.64
C GLN A 177 -2.39 -14.54 -3.84
N TYR A 178 -1.31 -15.12 -3.32
CA TYR A 178 -1.08 -16.57 -3.40
C TYR A 178 -2.14 -17.37 -2.64
N ASN A 179 -2.51 -16.96 -1.42
CA ASN A 179 -3.54 -17.66 -0.66
C ASN A 179 -4.93 -17.55 -1.29
N LEU A 180 -5.27 -16.39 -1.86
CA LEU A 180 -6.51 -16.21 -2.60
C LEU A 180 -6.53 -17.06 -3.87
N ALA A 181 -5.40 -17.18 -4.57
CA ALA A 181 -5.25 -18.09 -5.72
C ALA A 181 -5.52 -19.55 -5.31
N LEU A 182 -4.93 -20.01 -4.21
CA LEU A 182 -5.19 -21.36 -3.67
C LEU A 182 -6.66 -21.58 -3.34
N MET A 183 -7.36 -20.55 -2.84
CA MET A 183 -8.78 -20.68 -2.55
C MET A 183 -9.61 -20.90 -3.80
N TYR A 184 -9.34 -20.16 -4.88
CA TYR A 184 -9.97 -20.40 -6.19
C TYR A 184 -9.60 -21.76 -6.81
N ASP A 185 -8.34 -22.17 -6.67
CA ASP A 185 -7.78 -23.41 -7.23
C ASP A 185 -8.38 -24.67 -6.57
N PHE A 186 -8.71 -24.58 -5.27
CA PHE A 186 -9.23 -25.69 -4.49
C PHE A 186 -10.72 -25.60 -4.15
N GLY A 187 -11.49 -24.73 -4.82
CA GLY A 187 -12.94 -24.66 -4.57
C GLY A 187 -13.31 -24.10 -3.20
N GLN A 188 -12.40 -23.41 -2.48
CA GLN A 188 -12.60 -23.10 -1.06
C GLN A 188 -13.54 -21.92 -0.86
N GLY A 189 -14.49 -22.05 0.06
CA GLY A 189 -15.47 -20.99 0.36
C GLY A 189 -16.34 -20.62 -0.85
N GLY A 190 -16.58 -21.58 -1.76
CA GLY A 190 -17.37 -21.35 -2.98
C GLY A 190 -16.61 -20.68 -4.11
N LEU A 191 -15.30 -20.42 -3.95
CA LEU A 191 -14.43 -19.95 -5.02
C LEU A 191 -13.92 -21.15 -5.82
N ASP A 192 -14.48 -21.39 -7.00
CA ASP A 192 -14.03 -22.42 -7.93
C ASP A 192 -13.90 -21.80 -9.33
N ASP A 193 -12.75 -21.17 -9.59
CA ASP A 193 -12.49 -20.45 -10.83
C ASP A 193 -10.99 -20.52 -11.16
N PRO A 194 -10.56 -21.52 -11.94
CA PRO A 194 -9.14 -21.72 -12.23
C PRO A 194 -8.55 -20.55 -13.03
N HIS A 195 -9.35 -19.84 -13.84
CA HIS A 195 -8.89 -18.62 -14.52
C HIS A 195 -8.48 -17.56 -13.49
N LYS A 196 -9.34 -17.28 -12.49
CA LYS A 196 -8.98 -16.35 -11.41
C LYS A 196 -7.81 -16.86 -10.56
N ALA A 197 -7.74 -18.16 -10.30
CA ALA A 197 -6.60 -18.75 -9.58
C ALA A 197 -5.27 -18.40 -10.31
N THR A 198 -5.20 -18.62 -11.62
CA THR A 198 -4.00 -18.32 -12.40
C THR A 198 -3.66 -16.84 -12.48
N GLU A 199 -4.65 -15.94 -12.55
CA GLU A 199 -4.43 -14.49 -12.48
C GLU A 199 -3.77 -14.09 -11.15
N TRP A 200 -4.29 -14.57 -10.02
CA TRP A 200 -3.73 -14.30 -8.71
C TRP A 200 -2.36 -14.95 -8.50
N TYR A 201 -2.17 -16.19 -9.00
CA TYR A 201 -0.86 -16.83 -9.00
C TYR A 201 0.16 -16.01 -9.80
N LYS A 202 -0.22 -15.47 -10.96
CA LYS A 202 0.65 -14.63 -11.78
C LYS A 202 1.09 -13.37 -11.04
N LEU A 203 0.15 -12.65 -10.42
CA LEU A 203 0.48 -11.47 -9.62
C LEU A 203 1.46 -11.79 -8.49
N ALA A 204 1.22 -12.86 -7.73
CA ALA A 204 2.11 -13.28 -6.65
C ALA A 204 3.48 -13.75 -7.19
N ALA A 205 3.50 -14.50 -8.30
CA ALA A 205 4.71 -15.05 -8.90
C ALA A 205 5.65 -13.96 -9.41
N GLU A 206 5.10 -12.92 -10.02
CA GLU A 206 5.83 -11.73 -10.48
C GLU A 206 6.47 -10.95 -9.32
N GLN A 207 5.87 -10.99 -8.13
CA GLN A 207 6.44 -10.41 -6.90
C GLN A 207 7.49 -11.31 -6.23
N GLY A 208 7.82 -12.45 -6.82
CA GLY A 208 8.83 -13.37 -6.29
C GLY A 208 8.28 -14.44 -5.36
N ASN A 209 6.95 -14.57 -5.21
CA ASN A 209 6.37 -15.68 -4.46
C ASN A 209 6.71 -17.00 -5.14
N THR A 210 7.63 -17.74 -4.53
CA THR A 210 8.25 -18.94 -5.12
C THR A 210 7.26 -20.10 -5.24
N LYS A 211 6.27 -20.17 -4.34
CA LYS A 211 5.18 -21.17 -4.43
C LYS A 211 4.23 -20.82 -5.58
N ALA A 212 3.87 -19.55 -5.73
CA ALA A 212 3.04 -19.09 -6.84
C ALA A 212 3.71 -19.29 -8.20
N GLN A 213 5.03 -19.08 -8.31
CA GLN A 213 5.81 -19.38 -9.52
C GLN A 213 5.70 -20.87 -9.90
N TYR A 214 5.79 -21.77 -8.92
CA TYR A 214 5.61 -23.19 -9.16
C TYR A 214 4.16 -23.52 -9.60
N MET A 215 3.16 -23.01 -8.89
CA MET A 215 1.74 -23.26 -9.22
C MET A 215 1.37 -22.73 -10.61
N LEU A 216 1.86 -21.54 -10.97
CA LEU A 216 1.67 -21.00 -12.32
C LEU A 216 2.35 -21.87 -13.38
N GLY A 217 3.53 -22.41 -13.09
CA GLY A 217 4.19 -23.39 -13.96
C GLY A 217 3.37 -24.67 -14.14
N VAL A 218 2.72 -25.15 -13.07
CA VAL A 218 1.81 -26.31 -13.11
C VAL A 218 0.55 -25.99 -13.91
N ALA A 219 -0.05 -24.82 -13.72
CA ALA A 219 -1.22 -24.39 -14.48
C ALA A 219 -0.97 -24.39 -15.99
N TYR A 220 0.15 -23.83 -16.46
CA TYR A 220 0.54 -23.89 -17.88
C TYR A 220 0.87 -25.31 -18.36
N LEU A 221 1.30 -26.22 -17.48
CA LEU A 221 1.57 -27.63 -17.84
C LEU A 221 0.26 -28.40 -18.07
N GLN A 222 -0.74 -28.13 -17.24
CA GLN A 222 -2.01 -28.86 -17.21
C GLN A 222 -3.09 -28.20 -18.08
N GLY A 223 -2.92 -26.93 -18.45
CA GLY A 223 -3.96 -26.15 -19.11
C GLY A 223 -5.08 -25.71 -18.15
N ASP A 224 -4.76 -25.58 -16.87
CA ASP A 224 -5.74 -25.25 -15.84
C ASP A 224 -5.86 -23.73 -15.67
N GLY A 225 -7.02 -23.16 -16.02
CA GLY A 225 -7.23 -21.71 -16.01
C GLY A 225 -6.45 -20.91 -17.07
N VAL A 226 -5.59 -21.55 -17.84
CA VAL A 226 -4.84 -20.98 -18.97
C VAL A 226 -4.62 -22.03 -20.05
N PRO A 227 -4.47 -21.66 -21.33
CA PRO A 227 -4.04 -22.61 -22.35
C PRO A 227 -2.70 -23.27 -21.99
N THR A 228 -2.54 -24.54 -22.34
CA THR A 228 -1.28 -25.25 -22.15
C THR A 228 -0.13 -24.54 -22.88
N ASP A 229 0.96 -24.25 -22.15
CA ASP A 229 2.18 -23.68 -22.71
C ASP A 229 3.40 -24.27 -21.99
N PHE A 230 4.02 -25.28 -22.60
CA PHE A 230 5.17 -25.97 -22.02
C PHE A 230 6.40 -25.07 -21.88
N SER A 231 6.53 -24.02 -22.71
CA SER A 231 7.63 -23.06 -22.64
C SER A 231 7.51 -22.17 -21.41
N LEU A 232 6.30 -21.62 -21.16
CA LEU A 232 6.00 -20.83 -19.97
C LEU A 232 6.05 -21.68 -18.70
N SER A 233 5.52 -22.91 -18.76
CA SER A 233 5.63 -23.88 -17.67
C SER A 233 7.09 -24.12 -17.27
N TYR A 234 7.94 -24.46 -18.24
CA TYR A 234 9.38 -24.66 -18.01
C TYR A 234 10.05 -23.41 -17.42
N ALA A 235 9.73 -22.22 -17.95
CA ALA A 235 10.34 -20.97 -17.51
C ALA A 235 9.97 -20.62 -16.05
N TRP A 236 8.68 -20.70 -15.69
CA TRP A 236 8.21 -20.43 -14.33
C TRP A 236 8.68 -21.47 -13.31
N MET A 237 8.64 -22.77 -13.65
CA MET A 237 9.18 -23.82 -12.77
C MET A 237 10.69 -23.68 -12.60
N SER A 238 11.42 -23.29 -13.64
CA SER A 238 12.87 -23.04 -13.54
C SER A 238 13.19 -21.83 -12.67
N LEU A 239 12.40 -20.76 -12.73
CA LEU A 239 12.53 -19.62 -11.83
C LEU A 239 12.23 -20.02 -10.38
N ALA A 240 11.15 -20.77 -10.13
CA ALA A 240 10.82 -21.28 -8.81
C ALA A 240 11.95 -22.16 -8.25
N ALA A 241 12.53 -23.04 -9.08
CA ALA A 241 13.65 -23.89 -8.70
C ALA A 241 14.91 -23.09 -8.34
N ALA A 242 15.20 -22.03 -9.10
CA ALA A 242 16.31 -21.11 -8.82
C ALA A 242 16.10 -20.35 -7.50
N ASN A 243 14.84 -20.07 -7.14
CA ASN A 243 14.46 -19.50 -5.84
C ASN A 243 14.29 -20.55 -4.72
N GLY A 244 14.73 -21.80 -4.94
CA GLY A 244 14.78 -22.83 -3.90
C GLY A 244 13.55 -23.74 -3.79
N HIS A 245 12.57 -23.65 -4.69
CA HIS A 245 11.40 -24.54 -4.66
C HIS A 245 11.79 -25.98 -5.00
N VAL A 246 11.71 -26.88 -4.00
CA VAL A 246 12.15 -28.28 -4.12
C VAL A 246 11.40 -29.04 -5.21
N ARG A 247 10.06 -28.99 -5.21
CA ARG A 247 9.25 -29.66 -6.24
C ARG A 247 9.51 -29.08 -7.64
N ALA A 248 9.75 -27.78 -7.75
CA ALA A 248 10.03 -27.19 -9.05
C ALA A 248 11.37 -27.70 -9.60
N ARG A 249 12.38 -27.85 -8.75
CA ARG A 249 13.68 -28.45 -9.14
C ARG A 249 13.52 -29.87 -9.67
N GLN A 250 12.65 -30.65 -9.04
CA GLN A 250 12.37 -32.04 -9.42
C GLN A 250 11.56 -32.14 -10.72
N TYR A 251 10.53 -31.30 -10.88
CA TYR A 251 9.54 -31.44 -11.96
C TYR A 251 9.74 -30.51 -13.16
N ARG A 252 10.63 -29.50 -13.11
CA ARG A 252 10.84 -28.55 -14.23
C ARG A 252 11.24 -29.18 -15.56
N SER A 253 11.75 -30.42 -15.57
CA SER A 253 12.09 -31.16 -16.80
C SER A 253 10.88 -31.82 -17.46
N HIS A 254 9.74 -31.94 -16.77
CA HIS A 254 8.56 -32.62 -17.33
C HIS A 254 7.96 -31.88 -18.54
N PRO A 255 7.76 -30.55 -18.51
CA PRO A 255 7.35 -29.82 -19.70
C PRO A 255 8.37 -29.97 -20.85
N TRP A 256 9.66 -30.06 -20.53
CA TRP A 256 10.74 -30.13 -21.51
C TRP A 256 10.67 -31.34 -22.44
N GLN A 257 10.24 -32.48 -21.91
CA GLN A 257 10.09 -33.70 -22.68
C GLN A 257 8.97 -33.60 -23.73
N LYS A 258 7.97 -32.73 -23.49
CA LYS A 258 6.83 -32.51 -24.38
C LYS A 258 7.07 -31.43 -25.46
N MET A 259 8.15 -30.66 -25.35
CA MET A 259 8.42 -29.52 -26.23
C MET A 259 9.14 -29.90 -27.53
N SER A 260 8.77 -29.23 -28.62
CA SER A 260 9.52 -29.16 -29.87
C SER A 260 10.85 -28.40 -29.72
N ARG A 261 11.70 -28.42 -30.75
CA ARG A 261 12.97 -27.68 -30.75
C ARG A 261 12.76 -26.17 -30.59
N GLU A 262 11.75 -25.63 -31.24
CA GLU A 262 11.40 -24.20 -31.20
C GLU A 262 10.88 -23.80 -29.82
N GLU A 263 9.98 -24.61 -29.25
CA GLU A 263 9.47 -24.39 -27.90
C GLU A 263 10.58 -24.46 -26.85
N ARG A 264 11.55 -25.38 -26.99
CA ARG A 264 12.73 -25.42 -26.10
C ARG A 264 13.60 -24.16 -26.22
N ALA A 265 13.70 -23.56 -27.41
CA ALA A 265 14.41 -22.30 -27.59
C ALA A 265 13.64 -21.16 -26.91
N ARG A 266 12.32 -21.08 -27.13
CA ARG A 266 11.43 -20.09 -26.48
C ARG A 266 11.45 -20.22 -24.95
N GLY A 267 11.33 -21.43 -24.41
CA GLY A 267 11.36 -21.67 -22.96
C GLY A 267 12.67 -21.24 -22.30
N ARG A 268 13.83 -21.45 -22.97
CA ARG A 268 15.13 -20.96 -22.48
C ARG A 268 15.23 -19.44 -22.50
N LEU A 269 14.68 -18.80 -23.52
CA LEU A 269 14.62 -17.34 -23.60
C LEU A 269 13.74 -16.75 -22.50
N LEU A 270 12.51 -17.26 -22.35
CA LEU A 270 11.59 -16.87 -21.28
C LEU A 270 12.19 -17.07 -19.88
N GLN A 271 12.88 -18.19 -19.65
CA GLN A 271 13.58 -18.43 -18.39
C GLN A 271 14.61 -17.32 -18.09
N ARG A 272 15.42 -16.93 -19.08
CA ARG A 272 16.41 -15.86 -18.92
C ARG A 272 15.76 -14.52 -18.65
N GLU A 273 14.71 -14.17 -19.39
CA GLU A 273 13.97 -12.93 -19.19
C GLU A 273 13.35 -12.84 -17.79
N LEU A 274 12.70 -13.91 -17.33
CA LEU A 274 12.11 -13.96 -15.99
C LEU A 274 13.16 -13.81 -14.89
N LEU A 275 14.32 -14.48 -15.02
CA LEU A 275 15.43 -14.34 -14.08
C LEU A 275 15.98 -12.92 -14.05
N GLN A 276 16.14 -12.27 -15.22
CA GLN A 276 16.56 -10.88 -15.31
C GLN A 276 15.55 -9.93 -14.67
N ARG A 277 14.25 -10.09 -14.97
CA ARG A 277 13.17 -9.27 -14.38
C ARG A 277 13.17 -9.37 -12.86
N VAL A 278 13.34 -10.56 -12.29
CA VAL A 278 13.41 -10.75 -10.83
C VAL A 278 14.68 -10.11 -10.25
N ARG A 279 15.83 -10.23 -10.92
CA ARG A 279 17.08 -9.58 -10.49
C ARG A 279 16.94 -8.06 -10.46
N LEU A 280 16.36 -7.48 -11.51
CA LEU A 280 16.11 -6.04 -11.60
C LEU A 280 15.08 -5.57 -10.56
N ARG A 281 14.02 -6.36 -10.29
CA ARG A 281 13.08 -6.02 -9.20
C ARG A 281 13.75 -6.06 -7.83
N ARG A 282 14.65 -7.02 -7.57
CA ARG A 282 15.40 -7.06 -6.30
C ARG A 282 16.35 -5.87 -6.14
N SER A 283 17.01 -5.43 -7.21
CA SER A 283 17.88 -4.26 -7.16
C SER A 283 17.09 -2.96 -7.02
N VAL A 284 15.93 -2.84 -7.66
CA VAL A 284 15.05 -1.66 -7.55
C VAL A 284 14.27 -1.66 -6.21
N SER A 285 13.98 -2.83 -5.63
CA SER A 285 13.34 -2.92 -4.31
C SER A 285 14.24 -2.40 -3.17
N LEU A 286 15.53 -2.21 -3.42
CA LEU A 286 16.44 -1.58 -2.47
C LEU A 286 16.44 -0.05 -2.58
N ASP A 287 15.85 0.53 -3.64
CA ASP A 287 15.78 1.97 -3.88
C ASP A 287 14.44 2.40 -4.52
N SER A 288 13.59 3.04 -3.70
CA SER A 288 12.48 3.96 -4.06
C SER A 288 11.02 3.50 -3.90
N PRO A 289 10.19 4.31 -3.20
CA PRO A 289 8.78 4.04 -2.90
C PRO A 289 7.81 4.78 -3.83
N ASN A 290 7.77 4.47 -5.14
CA ASN A 290 6.61 4.87 -5.96
C ASN A 290 6.57 4.22 -7.35
N ARG A 291 5.41 3.68 -7.75
CA ARG A 291 5.06 3.41 -9.16
C ARG A 291 3.58 3.67 -9.43
N MET A 292 3.30 4.29 -10.58
CA MET A 292 1.97 4.61 -11.12
C MET A 292 1.34 3.49 -11.98
N ALA A 293 0.00 3.60 -12.13
CA ALA A 293 -0.91 3.05 -13.14
C ALA A 293 -1.67 1.74 -12.85
N LEU A 294 -2.30 1.70 -11.68
CA LEU A 294 -3.64 1.17 -11.34
C LEU A 294 -4.20 2.20 -10.31
N PRO A 295 -5.50 2.30 -9.97
CA PRO A 295 -5.91 3.20 -8.91
C PRO A 295 -5.03 2.93 -7.69
N THR A 296 -4.33 3.96 -7.20
CA THR A 296 -3.37 3.81 -6.11
C THR A 296 -4.09 3.10 -4.97
N VAL A 297 -3.43 2.18 -4.29
CA VAL A 297 -4.02 1.42 -3.17
C VAL A 297 -4.68 2.38 -2.16
N GLU A 298 -4.04 3.52 -1.94
CA GLU A 298 -4.54 4.66 -1.17
C GLU A 298 -5.85 5.24 -1.71
N LEU A 299 -5.98 5.41 -3.03
CA LEU A 299 -7.18 5.92 -3.69
C LEU A 299 -8.39 5.00 -3.48
N VAL A 300 -8.18 3.68 -3.57
CA VAL A 300 -9.24 2.68 -3.34
C VAL A 300 -9.66 2.66 -1.88
N ILE A 301 -8.70 2.69 -0.96
CA ILE A 301 -8.95 2.70 0.50
C ILE A 301 -9.66 3.99 0.93
N ASN A 302 -9.23 5.14 0.41
CA ASN A 302 -9.85 6.42 0.70
C ASN A 302 -11.28 6.48 0.18
N THR A 303 -11.51 6.00 -1.04
CA THR A 303 -12.86 5.91 -1.60
C THR A 303 -13.76 5.01 -0.75
N GLN A 304 -13.26 3.84 -0.31
CA GLN A 304 -14.02 2.94 0.58
C GLN A 304 -14.34 3.59 1.93
N ARG A 305 -13.39 4.33 2.50
CA ARG A 305 -13.55 5.08 3.75
C ARG A 305 -14.59 6.20 3.62
N VAL A 306 -14.55 6.99 2.55
CA VAL A 306 -15.53 8.06 2.28
C VAL A 306 -16.94 7.48 2.11
N LEU A 307 -17.06 6.37 1.37
CA LEU A 307 -18.35 5.67 1.19
C LEU A 307 -18.88 5.10 2.52
N ALA A 308 -18.00 4.55 3.38
CA ALA A 308 -18.38 4.05 4.70
C ALA A 308 -18.85 5.17 5.63
N GLN A 309 -18.15 6.30 5.68
CA GLN A 309 -18.52 7.47 6.50
C GLN A 309 -19.88 8.06 6.11
N ARG A 310 -20.25 7.96 4.83
CA ARG A 310 -21.56 8.42 4.33
C ARG A 310 -22.67 7.36 4.46
N GLY A 311 -22.38 6.20 5.07
CA GLY A 311 -23.34 5.10 5.18
C GLY A 311 -23.71 4.45 3.84
N LEU A 312 -22.89 4.66 2.82
CA LEU A 312 -23.12 4.23 1.44
C LEU A 312 -22.41 2.92 1.10
N LEU A 313 -21.55 2.40 1.98
CA LEU A 313 -20.85 1.13 1.81
C LEU A 313 -21.70 -0.03 2.36
N ASP A 314 -22.41 -0.74 1.49
CA ASP A 314 -23.11 -1.99 1.78
C ASP A 314 -22.20 -3.22 1.55
N SER A 315 -22.48 -4.34 2.22
CA SER A 315 -21.66 -5.56 2.18
C SER A 315 -21.50 -6.06 0.74
N ALA A 316 -20.35 -5.79 0.13
CA ALA A 316 -20.02 -6.26 -1.21
C ALA A 316 -19.70 -7.75 -1.16
N VAL A 317 -20.61 -8.57 -1.70
CA VAL A 317 -20.35 -9.97 -2.01
C VAL A 317 -19.71 -9.98 -3.41
N ASP A 318 -18.61 -10.71 -3.59
CA ASP A 318 -18.02 -11.02 -4.90
C ASP A 318 -17.55 -9.85 -5.78
N GLY A 319 -17.10 -8.74 -5.18
CA GLY A 319 -16.60 -7.59 -5.97
C GLY A 319 -17.71 -6.90 -6.77
N ILE A 320 -18.96 -7.29 -6.53
CA ILE A 320 -20.15 -6.63 -7.01
C ILE A 320 -20.49 -5.56 -5.97
N LEU A 321 -20.43 -4.30 -6.39
CA LEU A 321 -20.85 -3.18 -5.54
C LEU A 321 -22.29 -3.40 -5.10
N GLY A 322 -22.53 -3.27 -3.80
CA GLY A 322 -23.85 -3.37 -3.22
C GLY A 322 -24.83 -2.40 -3.90
N PRO A 323 -26.14 -2.70 -3.90
CA PRO A 323 -27.13 -1.91 -4.62
C PRO A 323 -27.14 -0.43 -4.21
N LYS A 324 -26.87 -0.10 -2.93
CA LYS A 324 -26.77 1.29 -2.48
C LYS A 324 -25.49 1.96 -3.01
N THR A 325 -24.35 1.30 -2.89
CA THR A 325 -23.06 1.78 -3.42
C THR A 325 -23.15 2.03 -4.94
N ARG A 326 -23.79 1.11 -5.68
CA ARG A 326 -23.95 1.19 -7.14
C ARG A 326 -24.89 2.34 -7.55
N ALA A 327 -26.01 2.49 -6.87
CA ALA A 327 -26.94 3.59 -7.12
C ALA A 327 -26.28 4.96 -6.87
N ALA A 328 -25.47 5.08 -5.81
CA ALA A 328 -24.71 6.29 -5.52
C ALA A 328 -23.67 6.61 -6.61
N ILE A 329 -22.93 5.59 -7.07
CA ILE A 329 -21.95 5.73 -8.15
C ILE A 329 -22.61 6.13 -9.47
N GLN A 330 -23.74 5.51 -9.84
CA GLN A 330 -24.49 5.86 -11.05
C GLN A 330 -25.07 7.27 -10.97
N ALA A 331 -25.61 7.69 -9.82
CA ALA A 331 -26.10 9.04 -9.63
C ALA A 331 -24.97 10.09 -9.80
N LEU A 332 -23.77 9.80 -9.27
CA LEU A 332 -22.59 10.65 -9.45
C LEU A 332 -22.12 10.68 -10.90
N GLN A 333 -22.01 9.53 -11.56
CA GLN A 333 -21.65 9.46 -12.99
C GLN A 333 -22.62 10.29 -13.82
N LYS A 334 -23.93 10.21 -13.53
CA LYS A 334 -24.97 10.96 -14.25
C LYS A 334 -24.83 12.47 -14.02
N LYS A 335 -24.59 12.90 -12.78
CA LYS A 335 -24.38 14.31 -12.42
C LYS A 335 -23.14 14.90 -13.10
N LEU A 336 -22.08 14.10 -13.23
CA LEU A 336 -20.79 14.50 -13.79
C LEU A 336 -20.66 14.23 -15.30
N ARG A 337 -21.73 13.72 -15.95
CA ARG A 337 -21.74 13.34 -17.37
C ARG A 337 -20.64 12.31 -17.73
N LEU A 338 -20.29 11.43 -16.79
CA LEU A 338 -19.36 10.33 -17.00
C LEU A 338 -20.08 9.09 -17.60
N PRO A 339 -19.34 8.16 -18.22
CA PRO A 339 -19.89 6.91 -18.73
C PRO A 339 -20.62 6.11 -17.63
N GLN A 340 -21.85 5.68 -17.91
CA GLN A 340 -22.74 4.99 -16.96
C GLN A 340 -22.44 3.49 -16.85
N THR A 341 -21.20 3.14 -16.52
CA THR A 341 -20.74 1.75 -16.51
C THR A 341 -21.17 0.97 -15.28
N GLY A 342 -21.68 1.65 -14.22
CA GLY A 342 -22.04 1.00 -12.96
C GLY A 342 -20.86 0.51 -12.12
N GLN A 343 -19.62 0.72 -12.61
CA GLN A 343 -18.37 0.58 -11.87
C GLN A 343 -17.68 1.95 -11.81
N PRO A 344 -16.99 2.28 -10.71
CA PRO A 344 -16.32 3.56 -10.57
C PRO A 344 -15.10 3.59 -11.50
N SER A 345 -15.10 4.54 -12.44
CA SER A 345 -13.93 4.82 -13.29
C SER A 345 -12.80 5.41 -12.44
N ASN A 346 -11.55 5.35 -12.92
CA ASN A 346 -10.40 5.97 -12.24
C ASN A 346 -10.62 7.47 -11.97
N GLU A 347 -11.29 8.17 -12.90
CA GLU A 347 -11.69 9.57 -12.73
C GLU A 347 -12.71 9.77 -11.62
N LEU A 348 -13.68 8.85 -11.48
CA LEU A 348 -14.67 8.92 -10.42
C LEU A 348 -14.05 8.61 -9.04
N LEU A 349 -13.12 7.66 -8.97
CA LEU A 349 -12.39 7.35 -7.74
C LEU A 349 -11.55 8.55 -7.28
N LEU A 350 -10.89 9.26 -8.20
CA LEU A 350 -10.15 10.50 -7.92
C LEU A 350 -11.04 11.65 -7.43
N LEU A 351 -12.30 11.68 -7.83
CA LEU A 351 -13.26 12.69 -7.39
C LEU A 351 -13.88 12.34 -6.03
N ILE A 352 -14.22 11.08 -5.78
CA ILE A 352 -14.73 10.60 -4.47
C ILE A 352 -13.65 10.69 -3.38
N ASP A 353 -12.37 10.61 -3.74
CA ASP A 353 -11.26 10.84 -2.80
C ASP A 353 -11.11 12.31 -2.38
N LYS A 354 -11.54 13.25 -3.25
CA LYS A 354 -11.34 14.69 -3.03
C LYS A 354 -12.53 15.42 -2.40
N ASP A 355 -13.75 14.91 -2.54
CA ASP A 355 -15.02 15.52 -2.08
C ASP A 355 -16.03 14.46 -1.59
#